data_AF-A0A6G1S594-F1
#
_entry.id   AF-A0A6G1S594-F1
#
_cell.length_a   1.000
_cell.length_b   1.000
_cell.length_c   1.000
_cell.angle_alpha   90.00
_cell.angle_beta   90.00
_cell.angle_gamma   90.00
#
_symmetry.space_group_name_H-M   'P 1'
#
loop_
_entity.id
_entity.type
_entity.pdbx_description
1 polymer ?
#
loop_
_entity_poly.entity_id
_entity_poly.type
_entity_poly.pdbx_seq_one_letter_code
_entity_poly.pdbx_strand_id
1 'polypeptide(L)'
;VKMSSGDALEFLLNEAKENEPLRLAFDDFMAKFGHRCYSEYELAEQAWRENPRQVAEMIQKNCLALIAEKQPKEDHRDKSIDDIIRSLDLELTFWDSFVVRRRIVPKCQLFLALREKTKNI
;
A
#
# COMPACT_ATOMS: atom_id res chain seq x y z
N VAL A 1 13.12 21.95 -5.67
CA VAL A 1 12.74 22.00 -7.10
C VAL A 1 11.56 21.07 -7.28
N LYS A 2 10.43 21.54 -7.81
CA LYS A 2 9.23 20.72 -8.01
C LYS A 2 9.31 20.13 -9.42
N MET A 3 9.69 18.86 -9.51
CA MET A 3 9.78 18.12 -10.77
C MET A 3 8.36 17.86 -11.31
N SER A 4 8.13 18.02 -12.61
CA SER A 4 6.82 17.70 -13.19
C SER A 4 6.60 16.19 -13.23
N SER A 5 5.35 15.73 -13.34
CA SER A 5 5.03 14.31 -13.42
C SER A 5 5.63 13.62 -14.65
N GLY A 6 5.80 14.37 -15.75
CA GLY A 6 6.42 13.88 -16.99
C GLY A 6 7.90 13.64 -16.77
N ASP A 7 8.59 14.64 -16.22
CA ASP A 7 10.02 14.53 -15.89
C ASP A 7 10.29 13.44 -14.84
N ALA A 8 9.34 13.23 -13.92
CA ALA A 8 9.42 12.17 -12.93
C ALA A 8 9.32 10.77 -13.53
N LEU A 9 8.40 10.62 -14.48
CA LEU A 9 8.27 9.37 -15.22
C LEU A 9 9.53 9.16 -16.08
N GLU A 10 10.02 10.19 -16.76
CA GLU A 10 11.26 10.11 -17.52
C GLU A 10 12.45 9.74 -16.64
N PHE A 11 12.56 10.30 -15.44
CA PHE A 11 13.56 9.92 -14.44
C PHE A 11 13.46 8.43 -14.07
N LEU A 12 12.25 7.93 -13.80
CA LEU A 12 12.00 6.52 -13.46
C LEU A 12 12.27 5.55 -14.63
N LEU A 13 12.08 6.00 -15.87
CA LEU A 13 12.23 5.16 -17.07
C LEU A 13 13.66 5.22 -17.66
N ASN A 14 14.29 6.39 -17.67
CA ASN A 14 15.50 6.66 -18.45
C ASN A 14 16.72 6.96 -17.57
N GLU A 15 16.60 7.81 -16.55
CA GLU A 15 17.74 8.21 -15.69
C GLU A 15 18.03 7.20 -14.58
N ALA A 16 17.04 6.38 -14.20
CA ALA A 16 17.24 5.25 -13.28
C ALA A 16 18.12 4.12 -13.87
N LYS A 17 18.68 4.25 -15.08
CA LYS A 17 19.73 3.37 -15.60
C LYS A 17 21.00 3.39 -14.75
N GLU A 18 21.34 4.53 -14.14
CA GLU A 18 22.45 4.61 -13.16
C GLU A 18 22.01 4.21 -11.74
N ASN A 19 20.70 4.08 -11.51
CA ASN A 19 20.08 3.76 -10.24
C ASN A 19 19.22 2.49 -10.38
N GLU A 20 19.87 1.42 -10.85
CA GLU A 20 19.29 0.11 -11.19
C GLU A 20 18.26 -0.40 -10.18
N PRO A 21 18.45 -0.27 -8.85
CA PRO A 21 17.46 -0.76 -7.88
C PRO A 21 16.10 -0.06 -7.97
N LEU A 22 16.07 1.25 -8.26
CA LEU A 22 14.82 2.00 -8.37
C LEU A 22 14.06 1.61 -9.64
N ARG A 23 14.77 1.46 -10.76
CA ARG A 23 14.20 1.02 -12.03
C ARG A 23 13.58 -0.37 -11.90
N LEU A 24 14.33 -1.32 -11.32
CA LEU A 24 13.85 -2.68 -11.09
C LEU A 24 12.64 -2.71 -10.17
N ALA A 25 12.65 -1.93 -9.08
CA ALA A 25 11.51 -1.86 -8.17
C ALA A 25 10.25 -1.30 -8.86
N PHE A 26 10.40 -0.28 -9.71
CA PHE A 26 9.30 0.26 -10.49
C PHE A 26 8.78 -0.75 -11.51
N ASP A 27 9.66 -1.41 -12.26
CA ASP A 27 9.27 -2.42 -13.24
C ASP A 27 8.59 -3.63 -12.58
N ASP A 28 9.09 -4.11 -11.45
CA ASP A 28 8.46 -5.15 -10.63
C ASP A 28 7.06 -4.75 -10.14
N PHE A 29 6.91 -3.49 -9.73
CA PHE A 29 5.62 -2.94 -9.33
C PHE A 29 4.65 -2.91 -10.51
N MET A 30 5.08 -2.42 -11.67
CA MET A 30 4.25 -2.34 -12.88
C MET A 30 3.93 -3.72 -13.47
N ALA A 31 4.82 -4.70 -13.30
CA ALA A 31 4.57 -6.09 -13.67
C ALA A 31 3.43 -6.68 -12.81
N LYS A 32 3.48 -6.47 -11.49
CA LYS A 32 2.52 -7.05 -10.53
C LYS A 32 1.19 -6.29 -10.46
N PHE A 33 1.22 -4.96 -10.51
CA PHE A 33 0.06 -4.11 -10.23
C PHE A 33 -0.33 -3.19 -11.39
N GLY A 34 0.41 -3.17 -12.49
CA GLY A 34 0.12 -2.27 -13.61
C GLY A 34 -1.22 -2.52 -14.30
N HIS A 35 -1.86 -3.67 -14.08
CA HIS A 35 -3.21 -3.97 -14.58
C HIS A 35 -4.32 -3.23 -13.80
N ARG A 36 -3.99 -2.63 -12.65
CA ARG A 36 -4.93 -1.88 -11.81
C ARG A 36 -5.05 -0.43 -12.26
N CYS A 37 -6.11 0.23 -11.83
CA CYS A 37 -6.36 1.66 -12.03
C CYS A 37 -7.14 2.24 -10.85
N TYR A 38 -7.33 3.56 -10.85
CA TYR A 38 -8.37 4.15 -10.01
C TYR A 38 -9.74 3.71 -10.53
N SER A 39 -10.65 3.33 -9.63
CA SER A 39 -11.97 2.80 -10.01
C SER A 39 -11.91 1.55 -10.91
N GLU A 40 -11.18 0.51 -10.48
CA GLU A 40 -10.93 -0.77 -11.21
C GLU A 40 -12.16 -1.48 -11.80
N TYR A 41 -13.38 -1.13 -11.39
CA TYR A 41 -14.63 -1.70 -11.91
C TYR A 41 -15.22 -0.92 -13.09
N GLU A 42 -14.69 0.27 -13.39
CA GLU A 42 -15.07 1.07 -14.55
C GLU A 42 -14.20 0.66 -15.75
N LEU A 43 -14.82 0.07 -16.78
CA LEU A 43 -14.10 -0.48 -17.93
C LEU A 43 -13.45 0.60 -18.81
N ALA A 44 -13.90 1.85 -18.70
CA ALA A 44 -13.34 2.97 -19.44
C ALA A 44 -12.07 3.55 -18.81
N GLU A 45 -11.73 3.17 -17.57
CA GLU A 45 -10.56 3.69 -16.88
C GLU A 45 -9.27 3.07 -17.40
N GLN A 46 -8.24 3.92 -17.58
CA GLN A 46 -6.95 3.47 -18.06
C GLN A 46 -6.17 2.76 -16.96
N ALA A 47 -5.64 1.58 -17.28
CA ALA A 47 -4.75 0.86 -16.39
C ALA A 47 -3.46 1.65 -16.14
N TRP A 48 -2.84 1.48 -14.98
CA TRP A 48 -1.57 2.12 -14.66
C TRP A 48 -0.48 1.79 -15.67
N ARG A 49 -0.49 0.60 -16.26
CA ARG A 49 0.45 0.22 -17.33
C ARG A 49 0.24 1.04 -18.61
N GLU A 50 -0.99 1.44 -18.90
CA GLU A 50 -1.34 2.26 -20.06
C GLU A 50 -1.00 3.74 -19.81
N ASN A 51 -1.10 4.19 -18.56
CA ASN A 51 -0.75 5.54 -18.14
C ASN A 51 0.10 5.55 -16.84
N PRO A 52 1.41 5.22 -16.94
CA PRO A 52 2.29 5.11 -15.77
C PRO A 52 2.56 6.44 -15.07
N ARG A 53 2.20 7.57 -15.70
CA ARG A 53 2.31 8.90 -15.12
C ARG A 53 1.51 9.02 -13.81
N GLN A 54 0.36 8.36 -13.72
CA GLN A 54 -0.46 8.36 -12.51
C GLN A 54 0.30 7.76 -11.32
N VAL A 55 1.05 6.68 -11.56
CA VAL A 55 1.89 6.04 -10.54
C VAL A 55 3.05 6.93 -10.14
N ALA A 56 3.72 7.56 -11.12
CA ALA A 56 4.80 8.51 -10.84
C ALA A 56 4.32 9.67 -9.95
N GLU A 57 3.12 10.21 -10.20
CA GLU A 57 2.51 11.26 -9.36
C GLU A 57 2.24 10.80 -7.94
N MET A 58 1.73 9.57 -7.76
CA MET A 58 1.52 9.01 -6.43
C MET A 58 2.85 8.82 -5.68
N ILE A 59 3.88 8.32 -6.35
CA ILE A 59 5.22 8.15 -5.77
C ILE A 59 5.76 9.52 -5.33
N GLN A 60 5.70 10.54 -6.19
CA GLN A 60 6.14 11.88 -5.85
C GLN A 60 5.38 12.45 -4.64
N LYS A 61 4.06 12.30 -4.59
CA LYS A 61 3.25 12.75 -3.44
C LYS A 61 3.66 12.04 -2.16
N ASN A 62 3.90 10.73 -2.22
CA ASN A 62 4.36 9.94 -1.07
C ASN A 62 5.75 10.38 -0.60
N CYS A 63 6.69 10.62 -1.52
CA CYS A 63 8.02 11.14 -1.19
C CYS A 63 7.92 12.53 -0.54
N LEU A 64 7.11 13.43 -1.09
CA LEU A 64 6.91 14.76 -0.52
C LEU A 64 6.26 14.69 0.87
N ALA A 65 5.28 13.79 1.07
CA ALA A 65 4.68 13.56 2.38
C ALA A 65 5.70 13.03 3.39
N LEU A 66 6.55 12.08 3.01
CA LEU A 66 7.63 11.57 3.87
C LEU A 66 8.67 12.64 4.22
N ILE A 67 8.99 13.55 3.28
CA ILE A 67 9.91 14.66 3.52
C ILE A 67 9.28 15.72 4.43
N ALA A 68 7.98 15.99 4.25
CA ALA A 68 7.23 16.98 5.03
C ALA A 68 6.92 16.49 6.45
N GLU A 69 6.67 15.19 6.63
CA GLU A 69 6.48 14.56 7.93
C GLU A 69 7.84 14.34 8.62
N LYS A 70 8.35 15.41 9.26
CA LYS A 70 9.34 15.30 10.36
C LYS A 70 8.74 14.78 11.67
N GLN A 71 7.47 14.41 11.69
CA GLN A 71 6.82 13.84 12.87
C GLN A 71 6.49 12.36 12.64
N PRO A 72 6.70 11.51 13.64
CA PRO A 72 6.27 10.13 13.55
C PRO A 72 4.75 10.16 13.40
N LYS A 73 4.24 9.72 12.24
CA LYS A 73 2.87 9.20 12.18
C LYS A 73 2.74 8.22 13.36
N GLU A 74 1.69 8.33 14.16
CA GLU A 74 1.35 7.27 15.11
C GLU A 74 1.39 5.97 14.31
N ASP A 75 2.41 5.14 14.57
CA ASP A 75 2.55 3.90 13.85
C ASP A 75 1.47 2.98 14.40
N HIS A 76 0.28 3.01 13.79
CA HIS A 76 -0.77 2.06 14.13
C HIS A 76 -0.32 0.61 13.87
N ARG A 77 0.85 0.38 13.24
CA ARG A 77 1.49 -0.94 13.13
C ARG A 77 2.08 -1.43 14.46
N ASP A 78 2.33 -0.55 15.43
CA ASP A 78 2.89 -0.92 16.74
C ASP A 78 1.84 -1.22 17.81
N LYS A 79 0.54 -1.01 17.53
CA LYS A 79 -0.50 -1.45 18.47
C LYS A 79 -0.63 -2.96 18.37
N SER A 80 -0.20 -3.66 19.41
CA SER A 80 -0.42 -5.11 19.53
C SER A 80 -1.91 -5.39 19.45
N ILE A 81 -2.29 -6.59 18.98
CA ILE A 81 -3.68 -7.08 19.10
C ILE A 81 -4.16 -6.94 20.54
N ASP A 82 -3.26 -7.12 21.52
CA ASP A 82 -3.57 -6.96 22.94
C ASP A 82 -3.91 -5.49 23.30
N ASP A 83 -3.23 -4.52 22.70
CA ASP A 83 -3.48 -3.09 22.94
C ASP A 83 -4.81 -2.66 22.31
N ILE A 84 -5.12 -3.21 21.13
CA ILE A 84 -6.41 -2.99 20.47
C ILE A 84 -7.54 -3.57 21.32
N ILE A 85 -7.41 -4.83 21.76
CA ILE A 85 -8.44 -5.49 22.60
C ILE A 85 -8.66 -4.70 23.89
N ARG A 86 -7.60 -4.23 24.55
CA ARG A 86 -7.69 -3.40 25.76
C ARG A 86 -8.34 -2.04 25.49
N SER A 87 -8.10 -1.45 24.32
CA SER A 87 -8.68 -0.16 23.94
C SER A 87 -10.19 -0.20 23.64
N LEU A 88 -10.76 -1.39 23.40
CA LEU A 88 -12.17 -1.56 23.06
C LEU A 88 -13.11 -1.52 24.29
N ASP A 89 -12.55 -1.39 25.50
CA ASP A 89 -13.29 -1.35 26.78
C ASP A 89 -14.31 -2.49 26.92
N LEU A 90 -13.91 -3.69 26.49
CA LEU A 90 -14.74 -4.89 26.55
C LEU A 90 -14.45 -5.69 27.82
N GLU A 91 -15.50 -6.10 28.53
CA GLU A 91 -15.40 -7.08 29.61
C GLU A 91 -15.20 -8.49 29.04
N LEU A 92 -13.98 -8.80 28.61
CA LEU A 92 -13.61 -10.13 28.11
C LEU A 92 -12.98 -10.98 29.20
N THR A 93 -13.42 -12.23 29.31
CA THR A 93 -12.70 -13.20 30.13
C THR A 93 -11.35 -13.55 29.48
N PHE A 94 -10.45 -14.16 30.27
CA PHE A 94 -9.17 -14.67 29.75
C PHE A 94 -9.36 -15.60 28.54
N TRP A 95 -10.38 -16.45 28.58
CA TRP A 95 -10.68 -17.38 27.49
C TRP A 95 -11.21 -16.66 26.24
N ASP A 96 -12.06 -15.65 26.41
CA ASP A 96 -12.58 -14.87 25.28
C ASP A 96 -11.44 -14.14 24.56
N SER A 97 -10.56 -13.48 25.32
CA SER A 97 -9.38 -12.81 24.75
C SER A 97 -8.45 -13.80 24.03
N PHE A 98 -8.22 -14.98 24.61
CA PHE A 98 -7.43 -16.03 23.98
C PHE A 98 -8.04 -16.51 22.66
N VAL A 99 -9.36 -16.76 22.61
CA VAL A 99 -10.07 -17.20 21.41
C VAL A 99 -10.05 -16.11 20.34
N VAL A 100 -10.31 -14.85 20.71
CA VAL A 100 -10.25 -13.71 19.79
C VAL A 100 -8.86 -13.63 19.15
N ARG A 101 -7.81 -13.61 19.97
CA ARG A 101 -6.43 -13.48 19.51
C ARG A 101 -5.94 -14.65 18.67
N ARG A 102 -6.25 -15.89 19.06
CA ARG A 102 -5.66 -17.10 18.44
C ARG A 102 -6.50 -17.70 17.33
N ARG A 103 -7.81 -17.44 17.30
CA ARG A 103 -8.73 -18.07 16.33
C ARG A 103 -9.44 -17.06 15.45
N ILE A 104 -9.97 -15.99 16.02
CA ILE A 104 -10.82 -15.05 15.27
C ILE A 104 -9.95 -14.11 14.43
N VAL A 105 -9.04 -13.36 15.06
CA VAL A 105 -8.20 -12.37 14.37
C VAL A 105 -7.41 -13.00 13.20
N PRO A 106 -6.72 -14.15 13.35
CA PRO A 106 -6.01 -14.76 12.24
C PRO A 106 -6.92 -15.20 11.09
N LYS A 107 -8.13 -15.68 11.39
CA LYS A 107 -9.11 -16.04 10.35
C LYS A 107 -9.60 -14.80 9.61
N CYS A 108 -9.94 -13.73 10.32
CA CYS A 108 -10.35 -12.47 9.72
C CYS A 108 -9.27 -11.90 8.80
N GLN A 109 -8.01 -11.89 9.26
CA GLN A 109 -6.86 -11.47 8.45
C GLN A 109 -6.70 -12.32 7.18
N LEU A 110 -6.84 -13.65 7.31
CA LEU A 110 -6.81 -14.56 6.17
C LEU A 110 -7.94 -14.28 5.17
N PHE A 111 -9.18 -14.12 5.64
CA PHE A 111 -10.32 -13.82 4.76
C PHE A 111 -10.18 -12.48 4.04
N LEU A 112 -9.68 -11.46 4.73
CA LEU A 112 -9.37 -10.17 4.09
C LEU A 112 -8.30 -10.31 3.01
N ALA A 113 -7.23 -11.06 3.29
CA ALA A 113 -6.18 -11.33 2.31
C ALA A 113 -6.71 -12.10 1.09
N LEU A 114 -7.57 -13.11 1.30
CA LEU A 114 -8.21 -13.86 0.22
C LEU A 114 -9.13 -12.99 -0.63
N ARG A 115 -9.92 -12.10 -0.01
CA ARG A 115 -10.80 -11.14 -0.70
C ARG A 115 -10.03 -10.19 -1.60
N GLU A 116 -8.86 -9.71 -1.16
CA GLU A 116 -8.04 -8.86 -2.04
C GLU A 116 -7.37 -9.68 -3.14
N LYS A 117 -7.01 -10.94 -2.88
CA LYS A 117 -6.44 -11.83 -3.89
C LYS A 117 -7.39 -12.13 -5.05
N THR A 118 -8.70 -12.22 -4.79
CA THR A 118 -9.69 -12.45 -5.87
C THR A 118 -9.75 -11.31 -6.89
N LYS A 119 -9.18 -10.14 -6.59
CA LYS A 119 -9.08 -9.00 -7.53
C LYS A 119 -7.81 -9.01 -8.37
N ASN A 120 -6.87 -9.92 -8.11
CA ASN A 120 -5.58 -10.01 -8.80
C ASN A 120 -5.55 -11.16 -9.83
N ILE A 121 -6.72 -11.57 -10.33
CA ILE A 121 -6.91 -12.66 -11.31
C ILE A 121 -7.14 -12.05 -12.68
#